data_AF-A0A453NFM2-F1
#
_entry.id   AF-A0A453NFM2-F1
#
_cell.length_a   1.000
_cell.length_b   1.000
_cell.length_c   1.000
_cell.angle_alpha   90.00
_cell.angle_beta   90.00
_cell.angle_gamma   90.00
#
_symmetry.space_group_name_H-M   'P 1'
#
loop_
_entity.id
_entity.type
_entity.pdbx_description
1 polymer ?
#
loop_
_entity_poly.entity_id
_entity_poly.type
_entity_poly.pdbx_seq_one_letter_code
_entity_poly.pdbx_strand_id
1 'polypeptide(L)'
;MVDIFGARDKRDAEEIAREKSDAEERAREKRDEEERARERRDAEKRDVEESVDPTRKEIKQMMAMVEADGAKPGSDEHFYATFLFMEKKYHDVFSTFIAHESVARLEWIKRMWELNNK
;
A
#
# COMPACT_ATOMS: atom_id res chain seq x y z
N MET A 1 -67.68 -30.92 -19.31
CA MET A 1 -67.25 -29.52 -19.40
C MET A 1 -65.76 -29.52 -19.18
N VAL A 2 -64.97 -29.07 -20.15
CA VAL A 2 -63.50 -29.09 -20.04
C VAL A 2 -63.08 -27.83 -19.30
N ASP A 3 -62.41 -27.99 -18.16
CA ASP A 3 -61.90 -26.91 -17.30
C ASP A 3 -60.75 -26.15 -18.00
N ILE A 4 -61.11 -25.26 -18.92
CA ILE A 4 -60.16 -24.42 -19.68
C ILE A 4 -59.56 -23.31 -18.78
N PHE A 5 -60.27 -22.89 -17.72
CA PHE A 5 -59.81 -21.86 -16.80
C PHE A 5 -58.68 -22.34 -15.85
N GLY A 6 -58.76 -23.57 -15.34
CA GLY A 6 -57.75 -24.11 -14.43
C GLY A 6 -56.38 -24.40 -15.08
N ALA A 7 -56.32 -24.50 -16.41
CA ALA A 7 -55.07 -24.73 -17.16
C ALA A 7 -54.33 -23.44 -17.55
N ARG A 8 -54.98 -22.27 -17.44
CA ARG A 8 -54.38 -20.96 -17.70
C ARG A 8 -53.73 -20.41 -16.43
N ASP A 9 -54.45 -20.49 -15.31
CA ASP A 9 -53.98 -20.12 -13.97
C ASP A 9 -52.73 -20.89 -13.54
N LYS A 10 -52.63 -22.18 -13.91
CA LYS A 10 -51.44 -23.01 -13.68
C LYS A 10 -50.23 -22.59 -14.51
N ARG A 11 -50.43 -22.10 -15.73
CA ARG A 11 -49.34 -21.61 -16.61
C ARG A 11 -48.84 -20.26 -16.15
N ASP A 12 -49.75 -19.38 -15.75
CA ASP A 12 -49.43 -18.06 -15.21
C ASP A 12 -48.65 -18.20 -13.89
N ALA A 13 -49.03 -19.16 -13.03
CA ALA A 13 -48.29 -19.48 -11.80
C ALA A 13 -46.88 -20.06 -12.07
N GLU A 14 -46.73 -20.88 -13.12
CA GLU A 14 -45.44 -21.47 -13.49
C GLU A 14 -44.49 -20.45 -14.14
N GLU A 15 -45.03 -19.51 -14.93
CA GLU A 15 -44.30 -18.37 -15.50
C GLU A 15 -43.80 -17.43 -14.40
N ILE A 16 -44.66 -17.07 -13.44
CA ILE A 16 -44.28 -16.27 -12.26
C ILE A 16 -43.21 -16.99 -11.42
N ALA A 17 -43.29 -18.32 -11.30
CA ALA A 17 -42.30 -19.11 -10.56
C ALA A 17 -40.93 -19.12 -11.27
N ARG A 18 -40.89 -19.25 -12.61
CA ARG A 18 -39.64 -19.14 -13.38
C ARG A 18 -39.06 -17.74 -13.30
N GLU A 19 -39.89 -16.71 -13.46
CA GLU A 19 -39.42 -15.32 -13.37
C GLU A 19 -38.87 -14.99 -11.98
N LYS A 20 -39.48 -15.52 -10.91
CA LYS A 20 -38.93 -15.43 -9.55
C LYS A 20 -37.58 -16.14 -9.41
N SER A 21 -37.45 -17.33 -10.01
CA SER A 21 -36.20 -18.10 -9.99
C SER A 21 -35.08 -17.36 -10.72
N ASP A 22 -35.37 -16.81 -11.91
CA ASP A 22 -34.41 -16.05 -12.72
C ASP A 22 -34.01 -14.74 -12.03
N ALA A 23 -34.98 -14.06 -11.38
CA ALA A 23 -34.71 -12.87 -10.59
C ALA A 23 -33.84 -13.16 -9.37
N GLU A 24 -34.04 -14.31 -8.72
CA GLU A 24 -33.24 -14.75 -7.58
C GLU A 24 -31.81 -15.11 -8.00
N GLU A 25 -31.64 -15.77 -9.15
CA GLU A 25 -30.33 -16.09 -9.72
C GLU A 25 -29.54 -14.82 -10.06
N ARG A 26 -30.17 -13.85 -10.73
CA ARG A 26 -29.56 -12.53 -11.01
C ARG A 26 -29.20 -11.78 -9.73
N ALA A 27 -30.00 -11.91 -8.67
CA ALA A 27 -29.69 -11.29 -7.38
C ALA A 27 -28.52 -11.97 -6.64
N ARG A 28 -28.30 -13.27 -6.87
CA ARG A 28 -27.10 -13.98 -6.37
C ARG A 28 -25.87 -13.55 -7.15
N GLU A 29 -25.94 -13.55 -8.48
CA GLU A 29 -24.83 -13.12 -9.34
C GLU A 29 -24.38 -11.68 -9.05
N LYS A 30 -25.34 -10.76 -8.86
CA LYS A 30 -25.03 -9.37 -8.50
C LYS A 30 -24.34 -9.24 -7.13
N ARG A 31 -24.67 -10.11 -6.17
CA ARG A 31 -24.00 -10.14 -4.86
C ARG A 31 -22.58 -10.67 -4.98
N ASP A 32 -22.37 -11.75 -5.72
CA ASP A 32 -21.05 -12.33 -5.96
C ASP A 32 -20.14 -11.36 -6.71
N GLU A 33 -20.68 -10.61 -7.68
CA GLU A 33 -19.93 -9.58 -8.39
C GLU A 33 -19.58 -8.40 -7.48
N GLU A 34 -20.49 -7.97 -6.60
CA GLU A 34 -20.22 -6.92 -5.62
C GLU A 34 -19.16 -7.36 -4.59
N GLU A 35 -19.21 -8.61 -4.15
CA GLU A 35 -18.22 -9.20 -3.25
C GLU A 35 -16.84 -9.25 -3.92
N ARG A 36 -16.74 -9.76 -5.16
CA ARG A 36 -15.49 -9.73 -5.94
C ARG A 36 -14.98 -8.31 -6.16
N ALA A 37 -15.86 -7.34 -6.38
CA ALA A 37 -15.47 -5.93 -6.53
C ALA A 37 -14.97 -5.32 -5.20
N ARG A 38 -15.52 -5.74 -4.05
CA ARG A 38 -15.00 -5.36 -2.72
C ARG A 38 -13.63 -5.99 -2.49
N GLU A 39 -13.47 -7.28 -2.74
CA GLU A 39 -12.18 -7.98 -2.61
C GLU A 39 -11.09 -7.37 -3.49
N ARG A 40 -11.41 -7.00 -4.74
CA ARG A 40 -10.47 -6.30 -5.63
C ARG A 40 -10.05 -4.95 -5.07
N ARG A 41 -10.98 -4.14 -4.56
CA ARG A 41 -10.67 -2.85 -3.92
C ARG A 41 -9.86 -3.02 -2.65
N ASP A 42 -10.12 -4.06 -1.87
CA ASP A 42 -9.38 -4.35 -0.64
C ASP A 42 -7.99 -4.92 -0.92
N ALA A 43 -7.82 -5.67 -2.01
CA ALA A 43 -6.51 -6.08 -2.50
C ALA A 43 -5.70 -4.87 -3.00
N GLU A 44 -6.31 -3.98 -3.78
CA GLU A 44 -5.68 -2.75 -4.25
C GLU A 44 -5.27 -1.83 -3.09
N LYS A 45 -6.14 -1.69 -2.07
CA LYS A 45 -5.80 -0.96 -0.84
C LYS A 45 -4.62 -1.60 -0.09
N ARG A 46 -4.59 -2.93 0.02
CA ARG A 46 -3.47 -3.66 0.63
C ARG A 46 -2.18 -3.48 -0.15
N ASP A 47 -2.21 -3.51 -1.47
CA ASP A 47 -1.03 -3.25 -2.30
C ASP A 47 -0.51 -1.81 -2.12
N VAL A 48 -1.42 -0.83 -2.00
CA VAL A 48 -1.06 0.57 -1.70
C VAL A 48 -0.51 0.72 -0.27
N GLU A 49 -1.07 0.04 0.73
CA GLU A 49 -0.54 0.07 2.10
C GLU A 49 0.78 -0.71 2.27
N GLU A 50 0.95 -1.82 1.57
CA GLU A 50 2.22 -2.58 1.53
C GLU A 50 3.31 -1.81 0.78
N SER A 51 2.90 -0.95 -0.17
CA SER A 51 3.73 0.09 -0.78
C SER A 51 4.04 1.27 0.16
N VAL A 52 4.16 1.03 1.48
CA VAL A 52 4.94 1.93 2.35
C VAL A 52 6.24 2.22 1.63
N ASP A 53 6.31 3.44 1.08
CA ASP A 53 7.31 3.90 0.13
C ASP A 53 8.67 3.29 0.50
N PRO A 54 9.27 2.43 -0.36
CA PRO A 54 10.52 1.76 -0.05
C PRO A 54 11.60 2.77 0.36
N THR A 55 11.57 3.96 -0.25
CA THR A 55 12.42 5.11 0.11
C THR A 55 12.23 5.53 1.57
N ARG A 56 10.99 5.57 2.07
CA ARG A 56 10.69 5.92 3.47
C ARG A 56 11.21 4.87 4.44
N LYS A 57 11.14 3.58 4.08
CA LYS A 57 11.72 2.49 4.89
C LYS A 57 13.25 2.59 4.93
N GLU A 58 13.88 2.84 3.79
CA GLU A 58 15.32 3.03 3.66
C GLU A 58 15.82 4.24 4.47
N ILE A 59 15.17 5.40 4.33
CA ILE A 59 15.52 6.59 5.11
C ILE A 59 15.41 6.33 6.62
N LYS A 60 14.36 5.63 7.07
CA LYS A 60 14.24 5.24 8.48
C LYS A 60 15.39 4.37 8.95
N GLN A 61 15.83 3.41 8.15
CA GLN A 61 16.98 2.56 8.47
C GLN A 61 18.29 3.35 8.51
N MET A 62 18.51 4.25 7.55
CA MET A 62 19.69 5.11 7.52
C MET A 62 19.74 6.07 8.71
N MET A 63 18.62 6.68 9.08
CA MET A 63 18.54 7.53 10.28
C MET A 63 18.81 6.75 11.57
N ALA A 64 18.31 5.51 11.67
CA ALA A 64 18.60 4.66 12.83
C ALA A 64 20.11 4.32 12.93
N MET A 65 20.80 4.14 11.81
CA MET A 65 22.26 3.97 11.82
C MET A 65 22.99 5.23 12.27
N VAL A 66 22.56 6.39 11.78
CA VAL A 66 23.12 7.70 12.20
C VAL A 66 22.95 7.92 13.70
N GLU A 67 21.79 7.59 14.26
CA GLU A 67 21.54 7.65 15.70
C GLU A 67 22.39 6.64 16.48
N ALA A 68 22.54 5.41 15.97
CA ALA A 68 23.41 4.38 16.56
C ALA A 68 24.90 4.79 16.56
N ASP A 69 25.33 5.59 15.59
CA ASP A 69 26.67 6.13 15.50
C ASP A 69 26.94 7.29 16.47
N GLY A 70 25.90 7.81 17.12
CA GLY A 70 26.00 8.83 18.16
C GLY A 70 25.40 10.19 17.79
N ALA A 71 24.85 10.34 16.59
CA ALA A 71 24.14 11.56 16.19
C ALA A 71 22.73 11.58 16.79
N LYS A 72 22.63 12.13 18.00
CA LYS A 72 21.36 12.23 18.74
C LYS A 72 20.35 13.10 17.98
N PRO A 73 19.05 12.81 18.08
CA PRO A 73 18.01 13.70 17.57
C PRO A 73 18.23 15.14 18.06
N GLY A 74 18.33 16.07 17.11
CA GLY A 74 18.61 17.49 17.38
C GLY A 74 20.10 17.88 17.44
N SER A 75 21.03 16.94 17.24
CA SER A 75 22.43 17.29 16.98
C SER A 75 22.61 17.78 15.55
N ASP A 76 23.71 18.50 15.32
CA ASP A 76 24.11 18.97 14.00
C ASP A 76 24.22 17.82 12.99
N GLU A 77 24.82 16.69 13.39
CA GLU A 77 24.97 15.51 12.53
C GLU A 77 23.63 14.89 12.14
N HIS A 78 22.68 14.84 13.09
CA HIS A 78 21.32 14.34 12.83
C HIS A 78 20.57 15.28 11.88
N PHE A 79 20.74 16.59 12.07
CA PHE A 79 20.20 17.61 11.17
C PHE A 79 20.79 17.48 9.76
N TYR A 80 22.12 17.42 9.62
CA TYR A 80 22.79 17.25 8.33
C TYR A 80 22.34 15.97 7.63
N ALA A 81 22.25 14.84 8.34
CA ALA A 81 21.76 13.59 7.79
C ALA A 81 20.32 13.70 7.30
N THR A 82 19.45 14.35 8.08
CA THR A 82 18.03 14.55 7.70
C THR A 82 17.91 15.29 6.37
N PHE A 83 18.69 16.35 6.16
CA PHE A 83 18.65 17.10 4.90
C PHE A 83 19.34 16.36 3.74
N LEU A 84 20.50 15.74 3.97
CA LEU A 84 21.17 14.93 2.95
C LEU A 84 20.27 13.79 2.49
N PHE A 85 19.57 13.12 3.39
CA PHE A 85 18.65 12.05 3.04
C PHE A 85 17.30 12.54 2.46
N MET A 86 17.17 13.80 2.06
CA MET A 86 16.09 14.21 1.15
C MET A 86 16.42 13.92 -0.31
N GLU A 87 17.70 13.79 -0.67
CA GLU A 87 18.12 13.51 -2.05
C GLU A 87 18.65 12.09 -2.21
N LYS A 88 18.09 11.36 -3.19
CA LYS A 88 18.42 9.95 -3.44
C LYS A 88 19.92 9.68 -3.64
N LYS A 89 20.65 10.60 -4.28
CA LYS A 89 22.09 10.45 -4.53
C LYS A 89 22.90 10.29 -3.24
N TYR A 90 22.46 10.91 -2.13
CA TYR A 90 23.13 10.78 -0.85
C TYR A 90 22.73 9.48 -0.15
N HIS A 91 21.53 8.92 -0.42
CA HIS A 91 21.12 7.59 0.05
C HIS A 91 22.04 6.52 -0.51
N ASP A 92 22.19 6.51 -1.84
CA ASP A 92 22.97 5.50 -2.55
C ASP A 92 24.42 5.49 -2.06
N VAL A 93 25.01 6.68 -1.88
CA VAL A 93 26.38 6.80 -1.37
C VAL A 93 26.47 6.40 0.10
N PHE A 94 25.54 6.86 0.96
CA PHE A 94 25.54 6.49 2.38
C PHE A 94 25.38 4.98 2.59
N SER A 95 24.59 4.31 1.75
CA SER A 95 24.38 2.85 1.80
C SER A 95 25.68 2.04 1.63
N THR A 96 26.68 2.58 0.95
CA THR A 96 28.00 1.92 0.82
C THR A 96 28.73 1.84 2.16
N PHE A 97 28.37 2.68 3.13
CA PHE A 97 29.01 2.75 4.44
C PHE A 97 28.39 1.82 5.49
N ILE A 98 27.42 0.96 5.12
CA ILE A 98 26.74 0.06 6.07
C ILE A 98 27.74 -0.85 6.82
N ALA A 99 28.83 -1.26 6.15
CA ALA A 99 29.87 -2.10 6.75
C ALA A 99 31.02 -1.31 7.41
N HIS A 100 30.98 0.03 7.41
CA HIS A 100 32.07 0.87 7.89
C HIS A 100 31.92 1.25 9.38
N GLU A 101 33.01 1.76 9.96
CA GLU A 101 33.01 2.30 11.33
C GLU A 101 32.11 3.53 11.46
N SER A 102 31.47 3.67 12.63
CA SER A 102 30.54 4.76 12.96
C SER A 102 31.13 6.15 12.72
N VAL A 103 32.41 6.33 13.06
CA VAL A 103 33.12 7.60 12.90
C VAL A 103 33.20 8.02 11.42
N ALA A 104 33.48 7.08 10.52
CA ALA A 104 33.59 7.37 9.09
C ALA A 104 32.25 7.84 8.49
N ARG A 105 31.13 7.27 8.95
CA ARG A 105 29.78 7.68 8.52
C ARG A 105 29.46 9.11 8.96
N LEU A 106 29.69 9.43 10.23
CA LEU A 106 29.42 10.77 10.76
C LEU A 106 30.34 11.83 10.14
N GLU A 107 31.62 11.52 9.92
CA GLU A 107 32.54 12.42 9.21
C GLU A 107 32.09 12.69 7.77
N TRP A 108 31.63 11.66 7.07
CA TRP A 108 31.12 11.82 5.71
C TRP A 108 29.91 12.76 5.67
N ILE A 109 28.95 12.58 6.60
CA ILE A 109 27.76 13.45 6.72
C ILE A 109 28.19 14.92 6.88
N LYS A 110 29.12 15.20 7.79
CA LYS A 110 29.63 16.57 8.03
C LYS A 110 30.29 17.15 6.78
N ARG A 111 31.22 16.43 6.17
CA ARG A 111 31.96 16.90 4.99
C ARG A 111 31.04 17.15 3.80
N MET A 112 30.06 16.26 3.58
CA MET A 112 29.11 16.43 2.49
C MET A 112 28.20 17.63 2.71
N TRP A 113 27.75 17.86 3.94
CA TRP A 113 26.98 19.06 4.26
C TRP A 113 27.76 20.34 3.99
N GLU A 114 29.01 20.42 4.45
CA GLU A 114 29.88 21.58 4.21
C GLU A 114 30.16 21.80 2.72
N LEU A 115 30.33 20.74 1.93
CA LEU A 115 30.55 20.85 0.49
C LEU A 115 29.32 21.38 -0.26
N ASN A 116 28.11 21.01 0.19
CA ASN A 116 26.87 21.44 -0.45
C ASN A 116 26.44 22.87 -0.07
N ASN A 117 26.95 23.38 1.06
CA ASN A 117 26.55 24.68 1.62
C ASN A 117 27.72 25.70 1.65
N LYS A 118 28.78 25.44 0.87
CA LYS A 118 29.87 26.39 0.57
C LYS A 118 29.59 27.13 -0.72
#